data_AF-A0A1A8PK82-F1
#
_entry.id   AF-A0A1A8PK82-F1
#
_cell.length_a   1.000
_cell.length_b   1.000
_cell.length_c   1.000
_cell.angle_alpha   90.00
_cell.angle_beta   90.00
_cell.angle_gamma   90.00
#
_symmetry.space_group_name_H-M   'P 1'
#
loop_
_entity.id
_entity.type
_entity.pdbx_description
1 polymer ?
#
loop_
_entity_poly.entity_id
_entity_poly.type
_entity_poly.pdbx_seq_one_letter_code
_entity_poly.pdbx_strand_id
1 'polypeptide(L)'
;MEQQEEEEGEALISELKRQMDNEDLDPEQKIMLLNNGLNKVLNSAAFQKNSGLLTRMKAQLYHSGILRLGVRLLSQHPIRPQGNWSATATLAHLISSCCVGAEPGRHSETFLTLFLPSVMDGLLSLANQLKSQVEGLSLFRKVMDSVGWLLSAHTHLTVQVFSSTQYEQIQLCDDITVSLLCIQMWIQTCTVSSKFLSDLSDDAILLLLEEAVCQLAHSSDAAVGGASISLILLMARGLELRLPSLKLNFKGLDRLLEKDWRGRGFDQDVDQLVAIIQSEKPVTNQLEESTERVRAASVIQATWRSYQTRRRVKNLNRAVSTLQRRYRSRRRHEQEQQEAQRQKEELKYQVCVRRQQARRSFHQRQLRLLQLLPPEQVQPYLEECKRRAAIVIQSFWRGFRERRRYKNTLRHALRQKDIQEQAARTLQRAVRRFLEKRAPAKVPFLVPLWIGQEGLTDSRRAELQQQVDNYISVHRSSRVSPEECVSLHQEVQL
;
A
#
# COMPACT_ATOMS: atom_id res chain seq x y z
N MET A 1 -45.97 -35.35 1.89
CA MET A 1 -45.26 -35.80 3.11
C MET A 1 -44.16 -34.81 3.44
N GLU A 2 -43.15 -34.64 2.57
CA GLU A 2 -42.07 -33.63 2.78
C GLU A 2 -42.58 -32.19 3.00
N GLN A 3 -43.52 -31.72 2.18
CA GLN A 3 -44.09 -30.36 2.33
C GLN A 3 -44.89 -30.18 3.62
N GLN A 4 -45.58 -31.23 4.07
CA GLN A 4 -46.40 -31.20 5.27
C GLN A 4 -45.54 -31.19 6.54
N GLU A 5 -44.42 -31.92 6.52
CA GLU A 5 -43.43 -31.94 7.61
C GLU A 5 -42.67 -30.61 7.72
N GLU A 6 -42.40 -29.96 6.58
CA GLU A 6 -41.79 -28.63 6.54
C GLU A 6 -42.74 -27.55 7.06
N GLU A 7 -44.02 -27.60 6.69
CA GLU A 7 -45.07 -26.71 7.22
C GLU A 7 -45.26 -26.85 8.73
N GLU A 8 -45.22 -28.07 9.27
CA GLU A 8 -45.29 -28.32 10.72
C GLU A 8 -44.09 -27.72 11.47
N GLY A 9 -42.89 -27.86 10.92
CA GLY A 9 -41.67 -27.25 11.48
C GLY A 9 -41.71 -25.71 11.46
N GLU A 10 -42.16 -25.12 10.35
CA GLU A 10 -42.35 -23.68 10.22
C GLU A 10 -43.40 -23.13 11.19
N ALA A 11 -44.49 -23.88 11.43
CA ALA A 11 -45.52 -23.53 12.39
C ALA A 11 -44.95 -23.49 13.82
N LEU A 12 -44.11 -24.46 14.19
CA LEU A 12 -43.43 -24.48 15.50
C LEU A 12 -42.48 -23.29 15.68
N ILE A 13 -41.72 -22.92 14.65
CA ILE A 13 -40.82 -21.76 14.68
C ILE A 13 -41.62 -20.46 14.80
N SER A 14 -42.73 -20.34 14.07
CA SER A 14 -43.61 -19.18 14.11
C SER A 14 -44.28 -19.01 15.47
N GLU A 15 -44.76 -20.11 16.06
CA GLU A 15 -45.35 -20.09 17.41
C GLU A 15 -44.29 -19.75 18.47
N LEU A 16 -43.08 -20.31 18.37
CA LEU A 16 -41.97 -19.97 19.27
C LEU A 16 -41.64 -18.48 19.20
N LYS A 17 -41.58 -17.91 17.99
CA LYS A 17 -41.34 -16.48 17.80
C LYS A 17 -42.45 -15.63 18.45
N ARG A 18 -43.72 -15.99 18.22
CA ARG A 18 -44.87 -15.30 18.81
C ARG A 18 -44.83 -15.30 20.34
N GLN A 19 -44.45 -16.41 20.95
CA GLN A 19 -44.30 -16.52 22.41
C GLN A 19 -43.14 -15.66 22.93
N MET A 20 -42.05 -15.54 22.16
CA MET A 20 -40.86 -14.76 22.53
C MET A 20 -41.06 -13.25 22.43
N ASP A 21 -41.96 -12.79 21.56
CA ASP A 21 -42.32 -11.38 21.39
C ASP A 21 -43.18 -10.84 22.56
N ASN A 22 -43.56 -11.69 23.52
CA ASN A 22 -44.26 -11.25 24.72
C ASN A 22 -43.29 -10.49 25.66
N GLU A 23 -43.55 -9.20 25.87
CA GLU A 23 -42.71 -8.31 26.68
C GLU A 23 -42.77 -8.64 28.17
N ASP A 24 -43.84 -9.30 28.64
CA ASP A 24 -44.09 -9.60 30.05
C ASP A 24 -43.25 -10.77 30.61
N LEU A 25 -42.54 -11.50 29.75
CA LEU A 25 -41.75 -12.66 30.16
C LEU A 25 -40.41 -12.24 30.79
N ASP A 26 -40.13 -12.75 31.99
CA ASP A 26 -38.82 -12.60 32.61
C ASP A 26 -37.75 -13.34 31.76
N PRO A 27 -36.53 -12.82 31.67
CA PRO A 27 -35.43 -13.48 30.99
C PRO A 27 -35.24 -14.98 31.28
N GLU A 28 -35.43 -15.44 32.51
CA GLU A 28 -35.29 -16.87 32.83
C GLU A 28 -36.39 -17.70 32.15
N GLN A 29 -37.61 -17.17 32.11
CA GLN A 29 -38.73 -17.77 31.39
C GLN A 29 -38.45 -17.78 29.88
N LYS A 30 -37.86 -16.71 29.35
CA LYS A 30 -37.42 -16.65 27.93
C LYS A 30 -36.37 -17.72 27.62
N ILE A 31 -35.39 -17.95 28.50
CA ILE A 31 -34.39 -19.02 28.32
C ILE A 31 -35.06 -20.41 28.35
N MET A 32 -35.96 -20.66 29.29
CA MET A 32 -36.72 -21.92 29.36
C MET A 32 -37.56 -22.18 28.10
N LEU A 33 -38.28 -21.16 27.62
CA LEU A 33 -39.08 -21.24 26.41
C LEU A 33 -38.21 -21.50 25.18
N LEU A 34 -37.07 -20.82 25.05
CA LEU A 34 -36.11 -21.09 23.97
C LEU A 34 -35.54 -22.49 24.03
N ASN A 35 -35.13 -22.97 25.21
CA ASN A 35 -34.60 -24.32 25.37
C ASN A 35 -35.63 -25.37 24.94
N ASN A 36 -36.87 -25.23 25.40
CA ASN A 36 -37.95 -26.16 25.06
C ASN A 36 -38.32 -26.07 23.58
N GLY A 37 -38.42 -24.86 23.03
CA GLY A 37 -38.75 -24.62 21.63
C GLY A 37 -37.68 -25.14 20.67
N LEU A 38 -36.42 -24.78 20.90
CA LEU A 38 -35.29 -25.26 20.09
C LEU A 38 -35.14 -26.78 20.17
N ASN A 39 -35.26 -27.38 21.36
CA ASN A 39 -35.24 -28.84 21.50
C ASN A 39 -36.38 -29.50 20.72
N LYS A 40 -37.60 -28.97 20.81
CA LYS A 40 -38.75 -29.52 20.08
C LYS A 40 -38.52 -29.48 18.57
N VAL A 41 -38.11 -28.34 18.03
CA VAL A 41 -37.84 -28.15 16.59
C VAL A 41 -36.69 -29.04 16.11
N LEU A 42 -35.58 -29.11 16.87
CA LEU A 42 -34.43 -29.93 16.50
C LEU A 42 -34.75 -31.42 16.56
N ASN A 43 -35.45 -31.87 17.61
CA ASN A 43 -35.82 -33.28 17.75
C ASN A 43 -36.85 -33.70 16.69
N SER A 44 -37.90 -32.90 16.45
CA SER A 44 -38.88 -33.21 15.40
C SER A 44 -38.21 -33.34 14.03
N ALA A 45 -37.23 -32.47 13.74
CA ALA A 45 -36.47 -32.52 12.51
C ALA A 45 -35.46 -33.68 12.44
N ALA A 46 -34.86 -34.08 13.56
CA ALA A 46 -33.85 -35.13 13.62
C ALA A 46 -34.41 -36.55 13.53
N PHE A 47 -35.64 -36.79 14.02
CA PHE A 47 -36.28 -38.11 13.93
C PHE A 47 -36.79 -38.47 12.52
N GLN A 48 -36.79 -37.51 11.60
CA GLN A 48 -37.30 -37.70 10.25
C GLN A 48 -36.18 -38.21 9.32
N LYS A 49 -36.53 -39.13 8.41
CA LYS A 49 -35.57 -39.78 7.48
C LYS A 49 -34.93 -38.83 6.46
N ASN A 50 -35.43 -37.60 6.36
CA ASN A 50 -35.02 -36.61 5.36
C ASN A 50 -33.80 -35.82 5.86
N SER A 51 -32.62 -36.12 5.32
CA SER A 51 -31.34 -35.51 5.71
C SER A 51 -31.29 -33.98 5.53
N GLY A 52 -32.12 -33.42 4.64
CA GLY A 52 -32.15 -31.98 4.37
C GLY A 52 -33.09 -31.16 5.25
N LEU A 53 -34.05 -31.77 5.95
CA LEU A 53 -35.07 -31.04 6.71
C LEU A 53 -34.46 -30.33 7.94
N LEU A 54 -33.55 -31.01 8.65
CA LEU A 54 -32.84 -30.42 9.79
C LEU A 54 -32.02 -29.18 9.39
N THR A 55 -31.34 -29.23 8.23
CA THR A 55 -30.58 -28.09 7.70
C THR A 55 -31.48 -26.90 7.38
N ARG A 56 -32.65 -27.13 6.77
CA ARG A 56 -33.64 -26.09 6.48
C ARG A 56 -34.21 -25.48 7.75
N MET A 57 -34.59 -26.30 8.73
CA MET A 57 -35.10 -25.84 10.02
C MET A 57 -34.08 -24.97 10.77
N LYS A 58 -32.80 -25.38 10.77
CA LYS A 58 -31.71 -24.55 11.33
C LYS A 58 -31.56 -23.21 10.62
N ALA A 59 -31.65 -23.19 9.29
CA ALA A 59 -31.63 -21.95 8.52
C ALA A 59 -32.85 -21.07 8.86
N GLN A 60 -34.05 -21.63 9.00
CA GLN A 60 -35.25 -20.89 9.38
C GLN A 60 -35.19 -20.32 10.80
N LEU A 61 -34.60 -21.04 11.75
CA LEU A 61 -34.32 -20.52 13.10
C LEU A 61 -33.40 -19.28 13.07
N TYR A 62 -32.45 -19.25 12.13
CA TYR A 62 -31.63 -18.05 11.90
C TYR A 62 -32.45 -16.91 11.26
N HIS A 63 -33.19 -17.17 10.18
CA HIS A 63 -33.98 -16.16 9.47
C HIS A 63 -35.10 -15.56 10.32
N SER A 64 -35.72 -16.35 11.19
CA SER A 64 -36.78 -15.90 12.09
C SER A 64 -36.29 -14.92 13.16
N GLY A 65 -34.98 -14.87 13.41
CA GLY A 65 -34.35 -14.03 14.44
C GLY A 65 -34.25 -14.68 15.81
N ILE A 66 -34.77 -15.90 15.99
CA ILE A 66 -34.78 -16.62 17.27
C ILE A 66 -33.36 -16.87 17.77
N LEU A 67 -32.45 -17.29 16.89
CA LEU A 67 -31.06 -17.51 17.30
C LEU A 67 -30.36 -16.20 17.74
N ARG A 68 -30.71 -15.06 17.12
CA ARG A 68 -30.17 -13.74 17.53
C ARG A 68 -30.67 -13.33 18.92
N LEU A 69 -31.93 -13.63 19.25
CA LEU A 69 -32.47 -13.44 20.59
C LEU A 69 -31.76 -14.34 21.61
N GLY A 70 -31.53 -15.61 21.26
CA GLY A 70 -30.79 -16.55 22.09
C GLY A 70 -29.37 -16.06 22.43
N VAL A 71 -28.61 -15.59 21.44
CA VAL A 71 -27.26 -15.04 21.65
C VAL A 71 -27.27 -13.79 22.53
N ARG A 72 -28.29 -12.93 22.35
CA ARG A 72 -28.47 -11.75 23.19
C ARG A 72 -28.69 -12.15 24.66
N LEU A 73 -29.50 -13.17 24.92
CA LEU A 73 -29.71 -13.68 26.29
C LEU A 73 -28.44 -14.28 26.88
N LEU A 74 -27.65 -15.03 26.10
CA LEU A 74 -26.34 -15.53 26.55
C LEU A 74 -25.41 -14.38 26.99
N SER A 75 -25.46 -13.24 26.28
CA SER A 75 -24.58 -12.10 26.52
C SER A 75 -25.11 -11.11 27.58
N GLN A 76 -26.42 -11.07 27.84
CA GLN A 76 -27.08 -10.11 28.74
C GLN A 76 -27.38 -10.63 30.16
N HIS A 77 -27.26 -11.94 30.40
CA HIS A 77 -27.39 -12.51 31.75
C HIS A 77 -26.14 -12.56 32.65
N PRO A 78 -25.00 -11.90 32.37
CA PRO A 78 -23.83 -12.01 33.23
C PRO A 78 -23.92 -11.28 34.58
N ILE A 79 -25.06 -10.67 34.96
CA ILE A 79 -25.12 -9.73 36.11
C ILE A 79 -25.87 -10.31 37.34
N ARG A 80 -26.56 -11.46 37.25
CA ARG A 80 -27.27 -12.03 38.42
C ARG A 80 -26.55 -13.25 39.02
N PRO A 81 -26.16 -13.23 40.32
CA PRO A 81 -25.47 -14.34 40.98
C PRO A 81 -26.36 -15.58 41.27
N GLN A 82 -27.66 -15.54 40.95
CA GLN A 82 -28.62 -16.63 41.21
C GLN A 82 -29.34 -17.12 39.93
N GLY A 83 -28.80 -16.84 38.74
CA GLY A 83 -29.42 -17.31 37.50
C GLY A 83 -29.36 -18.83 37.34
N ASN A 84 -30.32 -19.41 36.61
CA ASN A 84 -30.32 -20.82 36.24
C ASN A 84 -29.21 -21.13 35.22
N TRP A 85 -27.97 -21.28 35.68
CA TRP A 85 -26.79 -21.52 34.83
C TRP A 85 -26.91 -22.79 33.97
N SER A 86 -27.60 -23.82 34.47
CA SER A 86 -27.86 -25.06 33.73
C SER A 86 -28.72 -24.81 32.49
N ALA A 87 -29.73 -23.95 32.63
CA ALA A 87 -30.56 -23.51 31.52
C ALA A 87 -29.76 -22.75 30.47
N THR A 88 -28.93 -21.81 30.90
CA THR A 88 -28.11 -20.98 30.01
C THR A 88 -27.05 -21.80 29.29
N ALA A 89 -26.41 -22.75 29.97
CA ALA A 89 -25.47 -23.70 29.35
C ALA A 89 -26.17 -24.63 28.35
N THR A 90 -27.43 -25.00 28.60
CA THR A 90 -28.25 -25.76 27.65
C THR A 90 -28.61 -24.91 26.43
N LEU A 91 -28.93 -23.63 26.61
CA LEU A 91 -29.19 -22.71 25.52
C LEU A 91 -27.95 -22.51 24.64
N ALA A 92 -26.78 -22.33 25.26
CA ALA A 92 -25.48 -22.27 24.59
C ALA A 92 -25.24 -23.50 23.70
N HIS A 93 -25.49 -24.70 24.24
CA HIS A 93 -25.36 -25.95 23.49
C HIS A 93 -26.33 -26.04 22.30
N LEU A 94 -27.60 -25.66 22.49
CA LEU A 94 -28.60 -25.70 21.43
C LEU A 94 -28.30 -24.67 20.33
N ILE A 95 -27.87 -23.46 20.69
CA ILE A 95 -27.47 -22.44 19.72
C ILE A 95 -26.26 -22.91 18.90
N SER A 96 -25.23 -23.46 19.56
CA SER A 96 -24.08 -24.05 18.85
C SER A 96 -24.52 -25.16 17.89
N SER A 97 -25.39 -26.06 18.34
CA SER A 97 -25.96 -27.15 17.52
C SER A 97 -26.76 -26.65 16.33
N CYS A 98 -27.51 -25.55 16.49
CA CYS A 98 -28.23 -24.89 15.40
C CYS A 98 -27.28 -24.24 14.39
N CYS A 99 -26.11 -23.76 14.81
CA CYS A 99 -25.14 -23.09 13.94
C CYS A 99 -24.31 -24.08 13.09
N VAL A 100 -24.13 -25.31 13.58
CA VAL A 100 -23.41 -26.35 12.85
C VAL A 100 -24.31 -26.98 11.79
N GLY A 101 -23.89 -26.92 10.53
CA GLY A 101 -24.63 -27.47 9.39
C GLY A 101 -25.85 -26.64 8.97
N ALA A 102 -25.97 -25.37 9.39
CA ALA A 102 -26.98 -24.46 8.88
C ALA A 102 -26.56 -23.86 7.54
N GLU A 103 -27.48 -23.85 6.57
CA GLU A 103 -27.26 -23.25 5.24
C GLU A 103 -28.24 -22.09 5.00
N PRO A 104 -27.93 -20.87 5.50
CA PRO A 104 -28.82 -19.72 5.39
C PRO A 104 -28.86 -19.07 3.99
N GLY A 105 -28.36 -19.76 2.96
CA GLY A 105 -28.45 -19.34 1.56
C GLY A 105 -27.92 -17.93 1.31
N ARG A 106 -28.80 -17.00 0.94
CA ARG A 106 -28.45 -15.60 0.61
C ARG A 106 -27.84 -14.83 1.79
N HIS A 107 -28.03 -15.29 3.02
CA HIS A 107 -27.50 -14.65 4.23
C HIS A 107 -26.26 -15.37 4.80
N SER A 108 -25.60 -16.23 4.02
CA SER A 108 -24.41 -16.99 4.47
C SER A 108 -23.25 -16.11 4.86
N GLU A 109 -22.96 -15.04 4.11
CA GLU A 109 -21.87 -14.13 4.45
C GLU A 109 -22.12 -13.42 5.79
N THR A 110 -23.31 -12.88 6.01
CA THR A 110 -23.66 -12.22 7.28
C THR A 110 -23.74 -13.21 8.45
N PHE A 111 -24.13 -14.45 8.16
CA PHE A 111 -24.11 -15.53 9.15
C PHE A 111 -22.67 -15.85 9.59
N LEU A 112 -21.75 -16.07 8.65
CA LEU A 112 -20.36 -16.44 8.94
C LEU A 112 -19.54 -15.31 9.55
N THR A 113 -19.76 -14.06 9.12
CA THR A 113 -18.91 -12.90 9.48
C THR A 113 -19.40 -12.09 10.66
N LEU A 114 -20.71 -12.10 10.97
CA LEU A 114 -21.28 -11.31 12.06
C LEU A 114 -21.96 -12.17 13.11
N PHE A 115 -22.78 -13.13 12.68
CA PHE A 115 -23.59 -13.90 13.62
C PHE A 115 -22.76 -14.96 14.38
N LEU A 116 -21.98 -15.78 13.67
CA LEU A 116 -21.14 -16.80 14.30
C LEU A 116 -20.11 -16.20 15.29
N PRO A 117 -19.41 -15.10 14.96
CA PRO A 117 -18.58 -14.40 15.94
C PRO A 117 -19.33 -13.98 17.19
N SER A 118 -20.54 -13.44 17.05
CA SER A 118 -21.37 -13.05 18.19
C SER A 118 -21.82 -14.24 19.04
N VAL A 119 -22.08 -15.41 18.43
CA VAL A 119 -22.34 -16.66 19.16
C VAL A 119 -21.11 -17.05 19.97
N MET A 120 -19.93 -17.03 19.35
CA MET A 120 -18.68 -17.40 20.00
C MET A 120 -18.39 -16.50 21.21
N ASP A 121 -18.55 -15.18 21.06
CA ASP A 121 -18.36 -14.22 22.16
C ASP A 121 -19.34 -14.49 23.32
N GLY A 122 -20.61 -14.82 23.01
CA GLY A 122 -21.60 -15.18 24.02
C GLY A 122 -21.24 -16.47 24.77
N LEU A 123 -20.73 -17.48 24.07
CA LEU A 123 -20.25 -18.73 24.68
C LEU A 123 -19.04 -18.50 25.59
N LEU A 124 -18.03 -17.77 25.11
CA LEU A 124 -16.82 -17.48 25.87
C LEU A 124 -17.10 -16.60 27.09
N SER A 125 -18.00 -15.62 26.95
CA SER A 125 -18.48 -14.81 28.07
C SER A 125 -19.11 -15.71 29.15
N LEU A 126 -20.02 -16.61 28.77
CA LEU A 126 -20.65 -17.53 29.71
C LEU A 126 -19.63 -18.47 30.37
N ALA A 127 -18.70 -19.03 29.60
CA ALA A 127 -17.64 -19.88 30.13
C ALA A 127 -16.77 -19.14 31.16
N ASN A 128 -16.40 -17.89 30.88
CA ASN A 128 -15.60 -17.07 31.79
C ASN A 128 -16.29 -16.81 33.14
N GLN A 129 -17.62 -16.82 33.17
CA GLN A 129 -18.37 -16.71 34.42
C GLN A 129 -18.49 -18.03 35.17
N LEU A 130 -18.69 -19.13 34.44
CA LEU A 130 -18.84 -20.45 35.03
C LEU A 130 -17.54 -20.94 35.67
N LYS A 131 -16.38 -20.52 35.17
CA LYS A 131 -15.07 -20.92 35.71
C LYS A 131 -14.87 -20.51 37.18
N SER A 132 -15.52 -19.44 37.64
CA SER A 132 -15.39 -18.93 39.03
C SER A 132 -16.46 -19.45 39.98
N GLN A 133 -17.40 -20.28 39.50
CA GLN A 133 -18.49 -20.84 40.30
C GLN A 133 -18.11 -22.21 40.85
N VAL A 134 -18.34 -22.43 42.15
CA VAL A 134 -17.95 -23.66 42.89
C VAL A 134 -18.57 -24.93 42.29
N GLU A 135 -19.79 -24.85 41.75
CA GLU A 135 -20.51 -25.96 41.10
C GLU A 135 -20.53 -25.85 39.57
N GLY A 136 -19.81 -24.85 39.01
CA GLY A 136 -19.90 -24.46 37.61
C GLY A 136 -19.10 -25.31 36.63
N LEU A 137 -18.22 -26.20 37.09
CA LEU A 137 -17.25 -26.90 36.22
C LEU A 137 -17.90 -27.85 35.20
N SER A 138 -18.98 -28.55 35.59
CA SER A 138 -19.73 -29.42 34.66
C SER A 138 -20.44 -28.61 33.56
N LEU A 139 -20.97 -27.44 33.93
CA LEU A 139 -21.60 -26.50 33.01
C LEU A 139 -20.55 -25.81 32.14
N PHE A 140 -19.40 -25.46 32.70
CA PHE A 140 -18.25 -24.91 31.99
C PHE A 140 -17.80 -25.89 30.91
N ARG A 141 -17.61 -27.18 31.26
CA ARG A 141 -17.30 -28.23 30.28
C ARG A 141 -18.34 -28.25 29.17
N LYS A 142 -19.63 -28.29 29.50
CA LYS A 142 -20.72 -28.28 28.49
C LYS A 142 -20.64 -27.08 27.53
N VAL A 143 -20.31 -25.90 28.03
CA VAL A 143 -20.15 -24.69 27.21
C VAL A 143 -18.87 -24.78 26.36
N MET A 144 -17.75 -25.22 26.92
CA MET A 144 -16.50 -25.39 26.17
C MET A 144 -16.60 -26.48 25.10
N ASP A 145 -17.29 -27.59 25.38
CA ASP A 145 -17.60 -28.62 24.37
C ASP A 145 -18.44 -28.01 23.22
N SER A 146 -19.34 -27.07 23.54
CA SER A 146 -20.13 -26.34 22.53
C SER A 146 -19.28 -25.37 21.70
N VAL A 147 -18.22 -24.78 22.30
CA VAL A 147 -17.20 -23.99 21.60
C VAL A 147 -16.39 -24.89 20.65
N GLY A 148 -15.88 -26.01 21.15
CA GLY A 148 -15.11 -26.97 20.34
C GLY A 148 -15.93 -27.55 19.18
N TRP A 149 -17.20 -27.87 19.42
CA TRP A 149 -18.13 -28.31 18.38
C TRP A 149 -18.30 -27.25 17.28
N LEU A 150 -18.47 -25.98 17.66
CA LEU A 150 -18.61 -24.88 16.70
C LEU A 150 -17.32 -24.65 15.89
N LEU A 151 -16.15 -24.71 16.55
CA LEU A 151 -14.84 -24.59 15.92
C LEU A 151 -14.57 -25.72 14.91
N SER A 152 -15.01 -26.94 15.23
CA SER A 152 -14.84 -28.10 14.36
C SER A 152 -15.57 -27.96 13.02
N ALA A 153 -16.68 -27.21 13.01
CA ALA A 153 -17.48 -26.92 11.82
C ALA A 153 -17.08 -25.62 11.12
N HIS A 154 -16.59 -24.63 11.88
CA HIS A 154 -16.30 -23.27 11.41
C HIS A 154 -14.90 -22.84 11.85
N THR A 155 -13.87 -23.35 11.16
CA THR A 155 -12.45 -23.20 11.53
C THR A 155 -11.98 -21.76 11.58
N HIS A 156 -12.60 -20.84 10.82
CA HIS A 156 -12.26 -19.41 10.80
C HIS A 156 -12.46 -18.72 12.16
N LEU A 157 -13.30 -19.27 13.04
CA LEU A 157 -13.53 -18.75 14.38
C LEU A 157 -12.33 -18.97 15.32
N THR A 158 -11.40 -19.88 14.97
CA THR A 158 -10.24 -20.22 15.82
C THR A 158 -9.40 -19.00 16.19
N VAL A 159 -9.10 -18.14 15.20
CA VAL A 159 -8.32 -16.90 15.44
C VAL A 159 -9.08 -15.94 16.37
N GLN A 160 -10.41 -15.88 16.25
CA GLN A 160 -11.24 -15.05 17.11
C GLN A 160 -11.21 -15.54 18.56
N VAL A 161 -11.26 -16.85 18.78
CA VAL A 161 -11.18 -17.43 20.14
C VAL A 161 -9.88 -17.01 20.81
N PHE A 162 -8.74 -17.16 20.13
CA PHE A 162 -7.45 -16.71 20.66
C PHE A 162 -7.34 -15.19 20.82
N SER A 163 -8.07 -14.40 20.03
CA SER A 163 -8.10 -12.95 20.14
C SER A 163 -9.11 -12.44 21.18
N SER A 164 -9.89 -13.33 21.81
CA SER A 164 -10.95 -12.96 22.73
C SER A 164 -10.42 -12.68 24.13
N THR A 165 -10.76 -11.51 24.67
CA THR A 165 -10.42 -11.14 26.05
C THR A 165 -11.06 -12.07 27.07
N GLN A 166 -12.21 -12.68 26.74
CA GLN A 166 -12.89 -13.63 27.63
C GLN A 166 -12.11 -14.95 27.71
N TYR A 167 -11.59 -15.42 26.57
CA TYR A 167 -10.80 -16.64 26.52
C TYR A 167 -9.43 -16.46 27.19
N GLU A 168 -8.77 -15.33 26.95
CA GLU A 168 -7.53 -14.97 27.65
C GLU A 168 -7.72 -14.99 29.18
N GLN A 169 -8.82 -14.43 29.69
CA GLN A 169 -9.14 -14.50 31.12
C GLN A 169 -9.33 -15.94 31.59
N ILE A 170 -9.99 -16.80 30.81
CA ILE A 170 -10.15 -18.24 31.14
C ILE A 170 -8.78 -18.91 31.26
N GLN A 171 -7.85 -18.62 30.33
CA GLN A 171 -6.50 -19.19 30.33
C GLN A 171 -5.62 -18.72 31.49
N LEU A 172 -5.79 -17.47 31.92
CA LEU A 172 -5.11 -16.91 33.09
C LEU A 172 -5.70 -17.39 34.43
N CYS A 173 -6.66 -18.31 34.42
CA CYS A 173 -7.23 -18.85 35.64
C CYS A 173 -6.29 -19.90 36.25
N ASP A 174 -5.90 -19.72 37.51
CA ASP A 174 -5.02 -20.66 38.23
C ASP A 174 -5.65 -22.04 38.53
N ASP A 175 -6.88 -22.29 38.08
CA ASP A 175 -7.56 -23.58 38.27
C ASP A 175 -7.07 -24.59 37.23
N ILE A 176 -6.38 -25.63 37.73
CA ILE A 176 -5.84 -26.75 36.95
C ILE A 176 -6.95 -27.44 36.14
N THR A 177 -8.15 -27.57 36.71
CA THR A 177 -9.29 -28.22 36.05
C THR A 177 -9.78 -27.41 34.86
N VAL A 178 -9.83 -26.08 34.99
CA VAL A 178 -10.22 -25.18 33.89
C VAL A 178 -9.21 -25.27 32.75
N SER A 179 -7.92 -25.21 33.08
CA SER A 179 -6.82 -25.36 32.11
C SER A 179 -6.87 -26.71 31.39
N LEU A 180 -7.09 -27.80 32.13
CA LEU A 180 -7.25 -29.14 31.57
C LEU A 180 -8.43 -29.21 30.61
N LEU A 181 -9.58 -28.65 30.98
CA LEU A 181 -10.78 -28.64 30.13
C LEU A 181 -10.56 -27.83 28.84
N CYS A 182 -9.82 -26.73 28.90
CA CYS A 182 -9.45 -25.95 27.71
C CYS A 182 -8.58 -26.76 26.74
N ILE A 183 -7.54 -27.43 27.24
CA ILE A 183 -6.68 -28.29 26.40
C ILE A 183 -7.46 -29.50 25.87
N GLN A 184 -8.32 -30.11 26.70
CA GLN A 184 -9.18 -31.22 26.27
C GLN A 184 -10.15 -30.81 25.16
N MET A 185 -10.75 -29.62 25.24
CA MET A 185 -11.59 -29.09 24.15
C MET A 185 -10.78 -29.00 22.84
N TRP A 186 -9.54 -28.49 22.88
CA TRP A 186 -8.70 -28.42 21.67
C TRP A 186 -8.36 -29.81 21.12
N ILE A 187 -8.01 -30.76 21.97
CA ILE A 187 -7.77 -32.17 21.58
C ILE A 187 -9.03 -32.75 20.91
N GLN A 188 -10.21 -32.55 21.52
CA GLN A 188 -11.47 -33.02 20.96
C GLN A 188 -11.77 -32.36 19.60
N THR A 189 -11.55 -31.06 19.47
CA THR A 189 -11.77 -30.33 18.22
C THR A 189 -10.88 -30.88 17.10
N CYS A 190 -9.60 -31.14 17.41
CA CYS A 190 -8.64 -31.70 16.47
C CYS A 190 -8.90 -33.18 16.12
N THR A 191 -9.53 -33.94 17.01
CA THR A 191 -9.85 -35.36 16.77
C THR A 191 -11.19 -35.56 16.04
N VAL A 192 -12.20 -34.73 16.34
CA VAL A 192 -13.54 -34.83 15.73
C VAL A 192 -13.52 -34.45 14.25
N SER A 193 -12.75 -33.43 13.88
CA SER A 193 -12.65 -32.98 12.50
C SER A 193 -11.23 -33.22 11.98
N SER A 194 -11.07 -34.26 11.15
CA SER A 194 -9.78 -34.62 10.54
C SER A 194 -9.21 -33.50 9.64
N LYS A 195 -10.08 -32.62 9.15
CA LYS A 195 -9.72 -31.45 8.33
C LYS A 195 -9.50 -30.17 9.15
N PHE A 196 -9.79 -30.18 10.46
CA PHE A 196 -9.65 -28.99 11.29
C PHE A 196 -8.26 -28.39 11.17
N LEU A 197 -7.22 -29.19 11.46
CA LEU A 197 -5.83 -28.74 11.39
C LEU A 197 -5.38 -28.35 9.97
N SER A 198 -5.88 -29.02 8.92
CA SER A 198 -5.52 -28.69 7.55
C SER A 198 -6.09 -27.34 7.10
N ASP A 199 -7.28 -27.00 7.60
CA ASP A 199 -8.04 -25.81 7.20
C ASP A 199 -7.62 -24.55 8.00
N LEU A 200 -6.84 -24.70 9.07
CA LEU A 200 -6.32 -23.58 9.85
C LEU A 200 -5.24 -22.80 9.09
N SER A 201 -5.20 -21.48 9.30
CA SER A 201 -4.09 -20.62 8.89
C SER A 201 -2.83 -20.90 9.71
N ASP A 202 -1.66 -20.56 9.18
CA ASP A 202 -0.38 -20.73 9.90
C ASP A 202 -0.38 -19.96 11.24
N ASP A 203 -1.00 -18.77 11.28
CA ASP A 203 -1.15 -17.97 12.51
C ASP A 203 -2.01 -18.68 13.57
N ALA A 204 -3.14 -19.28 13.16
CA ALA A 204 -4.02 -20.01 14.08
C ALA A 204 -3.35 -21.26 14.65
N ILE A 205 -2.57 -21.96 13.82
CA ILE A 205 -1.78 -23.12 14.25
C ILE A 205 -0.71 -22.68 15.25
N LEU A 206 -0.03 -21.56 14.99
CA LEU A 206 0.97 -21.03 15.90
C LEU A 206 0.34 -20.68 17.26
N LEU A 207 -0.78 -19.98 17.29
CA LEU A 207 -1.49 -19.64 18.54
C LEU A 207 -1.90 -20.89 19.34
N LEU A 208 -2.39 -21.93 18.67
CA LEU A 208 -2.73 -23.19 19.31
C LEU A 208 -1.50 -23.92 19.89
N LEU A 209 -0.38 -23.88 19.17
CA LEU A 209 0.89 -24.46 19.64
C LEU A 209 1.48 -23.64 20.79
N GLU A 210 1.44 -22.31 20.71
CA GLU A 210 1.84 -21.39 21.77
C GLU A 210 1.03 -21.67 23.04
N GLU A 211 -0.27 -21.91 22.91
CA GLU A 211 -1.11 -22.24 24.06
C GLU A 211 -0.68 -23.55 24.74
N ALA A 212 -0.51 -24.63 23.97
CA ALA A 212 -0.09 -25.91 24.53
C ALA A 212 1.29 -25.84 25.21
N VAL A 213 2.23 -25.10 24.60
CA VAL A 213 3.57 -24.88 25.17
C VAL A 213 3.53 -23.96 26.39
N CYS A 214 2.67 -22.93 26.38
CA CYS A 214 2.46 -22.04 27.50
C CYS A 214 1.95 -22.81 28.73
N GLN A 215 0.95 -23.69 28.54
CA GLN A 215 0.46 -24.55 29.61
C GLN A 215 1.54 -25.51 30.14
N LEU A 216 2.42 -26.03 29.27
CA LEU A 216 3.56 -26.84 29.69
C LEU A 216 4.63 -26.09 30.47
N ALA A 217 4.77 -24.78 30.25
CA ALA A 217 5.73 -23.94 30.95
C ALA A 217 5.20 -23.45 32.31
N HIS A 218 3.89 -23.22 32.43
CA HIS A 218 3.28 -22.65 33.64
C HIS A 218 2.69 -23.71 34.57
N SER A 219 2.18 -24.83 34.04
CA SER A 219 1.57 -25.88 34.87
C SER A 219 2.60 -26.85 35.43
N SER A 220 2.42 -27.27 36.68
CA SER A 220 3.18 -28.37 37.30
C SER A 220 2.39 -29.68 37.37
N ASP A 221 1.13 -29.67 36.93
CA ASP A 221 0.19 -30.78 37.03
C ASP A 221 0.38 -31.79 35.89
N ALA A 222 0.42 -33.08 36.23
CA ALA A 222 0.67 -34.16 35.29
C ALA A 222 -0.46 -34.34 34.26
N ALA A 223 -1.72 -34.10 34.63
CA ALA A 223 -2.85 -34.25 33.72
C ALA A 223 -2.86 -33.13 32.67
N VAL A 224 -2.61 -31.87 33.09
CA VAL A 224 -2.50 -30.73 32.16
C VAL A 224 -1.30 -30.90 31.23
N GLY A 225 -0.13 -31.22 31.77
CA GLY A 225 1.06 -31.42 30.94
C GLY A 225 0.93 -32.59 29.97
N GLY A 226 0.41 -33.72 30.43
CA GLY A 226 0.13 -34.88 29.58
C GLY A 226 -0.83 -34.51 28.43
N ALA A 227 -1.93 -33.82 28.74
CA ALA A 227 -2.87 -33.36 27.72
C ALA A 227 -2.23 -32.40 26.71
N SER A 228 -1.40 -31.45 27.17
CA SER A 228 -0.70 -30.51 26.28
C SER A 228 0.29 -31.23 25.37
N ILE A 229 1.04 -32.21 25.86
CA ILE A 229 1.94 -33.03 25.03
C ILE A 229 1.12 -33.84 24.00
N SER A 230 0.01 -34.45 24.41
CA SER A 230 -0.88 -35.17 23.48
C SER A 230 -1.44 -34.24 22.39
N LEU A 231 -1.80 -33.00 22.72
CA LEU A 231 -2.26 -32.01 21.75
C LEU A 231 -1.15 -31.66 20.74
N ILE A 232 0.07 -31.40 21.21
CA ILE A 232 1.22 -31.10 20.33
C ILE A 232 1.51 -32.28 19.41
N LEU A 233 1.47 -33.51 19.93
CA LEU A 233 1.65 -34.72 19.12
C LEU A 233 0.55 -34.89 18.08
N LEU A 234 -0.70 -34.63 18.45
CA LEU A 234 -1.84 -34.69 17.53
C LEU A 234 -1.68 -33.67 16.40
N MET A 235 -1.27 -32.44 16.74
CA MET A 235 -0.95 -31.41 15.76
C MET A 235 0.23 -31.82 14.87
N ALA A 236 1.27 -32.42 15.45
CA ALA A 236 2.43 -32.86 14.70
C ALA A 236 2.10 -33.94 13.66
N ARG A 237 1.22 -34.88 14.02
CA ARG A 237 0.71 -35.92 13.12
C ARG A 237 -0.22 -35.35 12.05
N GLY A 238 -1.06 -34.37 12.38
CA GLY A 238 -2.01 -33.77 11.43
C GLY A 238 -1.40 -32.78 10.44
N LEU A 239 -0.24 -32.20 10.77
CA LEU A 239 0.37 -31.10 10.03
C LEU A 239 1.66 -31.49 9.30
N GLU A 240 1.97 -32.78 9.14
CA GLU A 240 3.24 -33.38 8.66
C GLU A 240 4.21 -32.44 7.90
N LEU A 241 3.78 -31.75 6.83
CA LEU A 241 4.60 -30.85 6.01
C LEU A 241 4.68 -29.38 6.47
N ARG A 242 3.73 -28.89 7.28
CA ARG A 242 3.62 -27.48 7.77
C ARG A 242 4.31 -27.27 9.13
N LEU A 243 4.44 -28.32 9.93
CA LEU A 243 5.04 -28.27 11.27
C LEU A 243 6.51 -27.81 11.31
N PRO A 244 7.41 -28.16 10.35
CA PRO A 244 8.84 -27.80 10.43
C PRO A 244 9.08 -26.29 10.44
N SER A 245 8.21 -25.52 9.77
CA SER A 245 8.24 -24.05 9.73
C SER A 245 7.90 -23.41 11.10
N LEU A 246 7.13 -24.10 11.93
CA LEU A 246 6.66 -23.64 13.25
C LEU A 246 7.61 -24.03 14.40
N LYS A 247 8.42 -25.09 14.22
CA LYS A 247 9.41 -25.58 15.21
C LYS A 247 10.53 -24.58 15.53
N LEU A 248 10.77 -23.57 14.68
CA LEU A 248 11.84 -22.58 14.87
C LEU A 248 11.55 -21.57 16.00
N ASN A 249 10.31 -21.51 16.50
CA ASN A 249 9.91 -20.51 17.50
C ASN A 249 10.16 -20.95 18.96
N PHE A 250 10.18 -22.25 19.26
CA PHE A 250 10.26 -22.75 20.64
C PHE A 250 11.61 -23.38 20.98
N LYS A 251 12.66 -22.56 21.03
CA LYS A 251 14.00 -23.00 21.46
C LYS A 251 13.96 -23.41 22.94
N GLY A 252 14.33 -24.66 23.24
CA GLY A 252 14.41 -25.19 24.61
C GLY A 252 13.23 -26.07 25.05
N LEU A 253 12.25 -26.33 24.18
CA LEU A 253 11.15 -27.26 24.46
C LEU A 253 11.66 -28.67 24.75
N ASP A 254 12.70 -29.12 24.04
CA ASP A 254 13.41 -30.38 24.30
C ASP A 254 13.90 -30.49 25.75
N ARG A 255 14.55 -29.43 26.26
CA ARG A 255 15.05 -29.38 27.63
C ARG A 255 13.93 -29.36 28.66
N LEU A 256 12.85 -28.63 28.38
CA LEU A 256 11.67 -28.55 29.26
C LEU A 256 11.00 -29.93 29.37
N LEU A 257 10.82 -30.62 28.25
CA LEU A 257 10.25 -31.97 28.22
C LEU A 257 11.12 -32.98 28.98
N GLU A 258 12.43 -32.98 28.72
CA GLU A 258 13.36 -33.93 29.37
C GLU A 258 13.50 -33.68 30.87
N LYS A 259 13.49 -32.42 31.31
CA LYS A 259 13.77 -32.05 32.70
C LYS A 259 12.53 -32.06 33.59
N ASP A 260 11.43 -31.47 33.14
CA ASP A 260 10.30 -31.15 34.02
C ASP A 260 9.14 -32.16 33.90
N TRP A 261 9.06 -32.87 32.76
CA TRP A 261 7.93 -33.75 32.41
C TRP A 261 8.26 -35.24 32.33
N ARG A 262 9.54 -35.61 32.20
CA ARG A 262 9.96 -37.02 32.22
C ARG A 262 9.72 -37.66 33.60
N GLY A 263 9.26 -38.90 33.61
CA GLY A 263 8.93 -39.68 34.80
C GLY A 263 7.54 -39.42 35.38
N ARG A 264 6.67 -38.68 34.66
CA ARG A 264 5.30 -38.34 35.11
C ARG A 264 4.19 -39.25 34.56
N GLY A 265 4.53 -40.36 33.91
CA GLY A 265 3.58 -41.41 33.51
C GLY A 265 3.14 -41.40 32.04
N PHE A 266 3.72 -40.54 31.20
CA PHE A 266 3.47 -40.43 29.75
C PHE A 266 4.78 -40.29 28.96
N ASP A 267 5.84 -40.97 29.43
CA ASP A 267 7.19 -40.88 28.88
C ASP A 267 7.26 -41.27 27.39
N GLN A 268 6.41 -42.20 26.95
CA GLN A 268 6.33 -42.59 25.54
C GLN A 268 5.93 -41.42 24.63
N ASP A 269 5.05 -40.54 25.10
CA ASP A 269 4.60 -39.37 24.36
C ASP A 269 5.67 -38.26 24.39
N VAL A 270 6.35 -38.10 25.53
CA VAL A 270 7.53 -37.23 25.66
C VAL A 270 8.63 -37.66 24.68
N ASP A 271 9.00 -38.95 24.68
CA ASP A 271 10.05 -39.49 23.82
C ASP A 271 9.68 -39.35 22.33
N GLN A 272 8.41 -39.55 21.95
CA GLN A 272 7.92 -39.30 20.60
C GLN A 272 8.07 -37.83 20.20
N LEU A 273 7.68 -36.91 21.08
CA LEU A 273 7.77 -35.48 20.81
C LEU A 273 9.22 -35.02 20.71
N VAL A 274 10.08 -35.49 21.60
CA VAL A 274 11.53 -35.26 21.56
C VAL A 274 12.13 -35.81 20.25
N ALA A 275 11.74 -37.01 19.82
CA ALA A 275 12.17 -37.57 18.53
C ALA A 275 11.70 -36.73 17.34
N ILE A 276 10.48 -36.19 17.35
CA ILE A 276 9.99 -35.26 16.31
C ILE A 276 10.79 -33.95 16.31
N ILE A 277 11.19 -33.44 17.48
CA ILE A 277 12.00 -32.22 17.60
C ILE A 277 13.45 -32.47 17.16
N GLN A 278 14.01 -33.64 17.46
CA GLN A 278 15.42 -33.98 17.19
C GLN A 278 15.65 -34.60 15.81
N SER A 279 14.68 -35.27 15.21
CA SER A 279 14.79 -35.95 13.89
C SER A 279 15.02 -34.99 12.72
N GLU A 280 14.79 -33.68 12.90
CA GLU A 280 15.05 -32.64 11.89
C GLU A 280 16.36 -31.87 12.15
N LYS A 281 17.47 -32.59 12.27
CA LYS A 281 18.81 -32.07 11.94
C LYS A 281 19.47 -33.03 10.93
N PRO A 282 19.74 -32.60 9.69
CA PRO A 282 20.72 -31.53 9.47
C PRO A 282 20.40 -30.60 8.27
N VAL A 283 20.01 -29.35 8.54
CA VAL A 283 20.31 -28.18 7.66
C VAL A 283 20.65 -26.96 8.53
N THR A 284 21.35 -27.18 9.64
CA THR A 284 21.64 -26.11 10.59
C THR A 284 22.67 -25.12 10.05
N ASN A 285 23.56 -25.52 9.14
CA ASN A 285 24.56 -24.60 8.60
C ASN A 285 24.04 -23.67 7.48
N GLN A 286 23.01 -24.06 6.71
CA GLN A 286 22.48 -23.19 5.64
C GLN A 286 21.28 -22.37 6.09
N LEU A 287 20.48 -22.82 7.06
CA LEU A 287 19.33 -22.06 7.57
C LEU A 287 19.73 -21.06 8.65
N GLU A 288 20.73 -21.34 9.49
CA GLU A 288 21.32 -20.31 10.36
C GLU A 288 22.06 -19.27 9.53
N GLU A 289 22.86 -19.68 8.52
CA GLU A 289 23.40 -18.73 7.56
C GLU A 289 22.31 -17.98 6.79
N SER A 290 21.19 -18.61 6.41
CA SER A 290 20.14 -17.91 5.66
C SER A 290 19.32 -16.99 6.54
N THR A 291 19.03 -17.33 7.79
CA THR A 291 18.33 -16.46 8.74
C THR A 291 19.22 -15.33 9.22
N GLU A 292 20.52 -15.55 9.40
CA GLU A 292 21.50 -14.49 9.63
C GLU A 292 21.69 -13.63 8.38
N ARG A 293 21.74 -14.21 7.17
CA ARG A 293 21.76 -13.46 5.91
C ARG A 293 20.47 -12.68 5.70
N VAL A 294 19.31 -13.20 6.11
CA VAL A 294 18.02 -12.49 6.04
C VAL A 294 17.96 -11.39 7.09
N ARG A 295 18.47 -11.60 8.32
CA ARG A 295 18.61 -10.53 9.32
C ARG A 295 19.58 -9.46 8.86
N ALA A 296 20.76 -9.84 8.37
CA ALA A 296 21.74 -8.93 7.81
C ALA A 296 21.19 -8.19 6.60
N ALA A 297 20.48 -8.88 5.70
CA ALA A 297 19.78 -8.26 4.57
C ALA A 297 18.70 -7.29 5.05
N SER A 298 17.91 -7.63 6.07
CA SER A 298 16.91 -6.72 6.64
C SER A 298 17.54 -5.49 7.28
N VAL A 299 18.70 -5.63 7.94
CA VAL A 299 19.46 -4.49 8.49
C VAL A 299 20.03 -3.62 7.36
N ILE A 300 20.62 -4.22 6.34
CA ILE A 300 21.14 -3.53 5.14
C ILE A 300 20.00 -2.84 4.38
N GLN A 301 18.86 -3.51 4.23
CA GLN A 301 17.70 -2.95 3.57
C GLN A 301 17.04 -1.86 4.40
N ALA A 302 16.97 -1.99 5.73
CA ALA A 302 16.45 -0.94 6.60
C ALA A 302 17.35 0.30 6.55
N THR A 303 18.68 0.12 6.61
CA THR A 303 19.64 1.22 6.47
C THR A 303 19.59 1.86 5.08
N TRP A 304 19.44 1.07 4.01
CA TRP A 304 19.27 1.57 2.64
C TRP A 304 17.94 2.31 2.45
N ARG A 305 16.80 1.73 2.87
CA ARG A 305 15.48 2.38 2.84
C ARG A 305 15.51 3.69 3.64
N SER A 306 16.17 3.69 4.79
CA SER A 306 16.36 4.89 5.60
C SER A 306 17.24 5.95 4.90
N TYR A 307 18.35 5.54 4.27
CA TYR A 307 19.19 6.42 3.44
C TYR A 307 18.41 6.99 2.23
N GLN A 308 17.65 6.15 1.53
CA GLN A 308 16.83 6.54 0.39
C GLN A 308 15.76 7.56 0.80
N THR A 309 15.08 7.33 1.93
CA THR A 309 14.12 8.27 2.51
C THR A 309 14.80 9.59 2.91
N ARG A 310 15.94 9.55 3.61
CA ARG A 310 16.71 10.76 3.95
C ARG A 310 17.15 11.54 2.71
N ARG A 311 17.57 10.85 1.65
CA ARG A 311 17.96 11.46 0.37
C ARG A 311 16.75 12.09 -0.34
N ARG A 312 15.59 11.43 -0.33
CA ARG A 312 14.34 11.95 -0.87
C ARG A 312 13.88 13.20 -0.12
N VAL A 313 13.89 13.17 1.22
CA VAL A 313 13.56 14.33 2.07
C VAL A 313 14.52 15.49 1.84
N LYS A 314 15.84 15.22 1.77
CA LYS A 314 16.85 16.27 1.47
C LYS A 314 16.62 16.90 0.09
N ASN A 315 16.23 16.11 -0.91
CA ASN A 315 15.89 16.61 -2.24
C ASN A 315 14.57 17.42 -2.23
N LEU A 316 13.56 16.99 -1.48
CA LEU A 316 12.32 17.74 -1.30
C LEU A 316 12.56 19.09 -0.61
N ASN A 317 13.38 19.13 0.44
CA ASN A 317 13.75 20.38 1.11
C ASN A 317 14.46 21.36 0.15
N ARG A 318 15.30 20.85 -0.76
CA ARG A 318 15.92 21.68 -1.81
C ARG A 318 14.89 22.19 -2.82
N ALA A 319 13.93 21.36 -3.22
CA ALA A 319 12.84 21.77 -4.12
C ALA A 319 11.95 22.85 -3.49
N VAL A 320 11.55 22.66 -2.24
CA VAL A 320 10.77 23.64 -1.46
C VAL A 320 11.55 24.94 -1.29
N SER A 321 12.84 24.87 -0.94
CA SER A 321 13.69 26.07 -0.84
C SER A 321 13.79 26.82 -2.17
N THR A 322 13.90 26.10 -3.28
CA THR A 322 13.96 26.69 -4.62
C THR A 322 12.63 27.35 -4.98
N LEU A 323 11.50 26.70 -4.67
CA LEU A 323 10.16 27.26 -4.87
C LEU A 323 9.96 28.53 -4.03
N GLN A 324 10.32 28.51 -2.75
CA GLN A 324 10.24 29.66 -1.86
C GLN A 324 11.10 30.83 -2.35
N ARG A 325 12.33 30.57 -2.81
CA ARG A 325 13.19 31.60 -3.41
C ARG A 325 12.58 32.19 -4.68
N ARG A 326 12.05 31.35 -5.57
CA ARG A 326 11.38 31.81 -6.81
C ARG A 326 10.14 32.64 -6.47
N TYR A 327 9.32 32.19 -5.53
CA TYR A 327 8.15 32.92 -5.07
C TYR A 327 8.53 34.30 -4.49
N ARG A 328 9.50 34.35 -3.58
CA ARG A 328 9.99 35.61 -3.00
C ARG A 328 10.60 36.53 -4.05
N SER A 329 11.34 35.99 -5.02
CA SER A 329 11.89 36.77 -6.12
C SER A 329 10.79 37.35 -7.01
N ARG A 330 9.79 36.54 -7.35
CA ARG A 330 8.62 36.97 -8.14
C ARG A 330 7.84 38.05 -7.41
N ARG A 331 7.57 37.88 -6.12
CA ARG A 331 6.90 38.88 -5.29
C ARG A 331 7.66 40.21 -5.26
N ARG A 332 8.99 40.18 -5.09
CA ARG A 332 9.82 41.39 -5.14
C ARG A 332 9.76 42.06 -6.51
N HIS A 333 9.87 41.30 -7.60
CA HIS A 333 9.77 41.85 -8.95
C HIS A 333 8.39 42.48 -9.21
N GLU A 334 7.31 41.84 -8.76
CA GLU A 334 5.96 42.40 -8.88
C GLU A 334 5.84 43.74 -8.13
N GLN A 335 6.40 43.82 -6.91
CA GLN A 335 6.42 45.06 -6.13
C GLN A 335 7.26 46.16 -6.79
N GLU A 336 8.48 45.84 -7.22
CA GLU A 336 9.37 46.77 -7.93
C GLU A 336 8.73 47.28 -9.23
N GLN A 337 8.02 46.40 -9.97
CA GLN A 337 7.27 46.80 -11.17
C GLN A 337 6.12 47.75 -10.86
N GLN A 338 5.35 47.49 -9.79
CA GLN A 338 4.27 48.37 -9.36
C GLN A 338 4.79 49.73 -8.91
N GLU A 339 5.90 49.76 -8.16
CA GLU A 339 6.56 51.00 -7.76
C GLU A 339 7.10 51.79 -8.95
N ALA A 340 7.80 51.12 -9.87
CA ALA A 340 8.29 51.75 -11.09
C ALA A 340 7.14 52.28 -11.96
N GLN A 341 6.00 51.57 -12.00
CA GLN A 341 4.82 52.04 -12.72
C GLN A 341 4.22 53.29 -12.06
N ARG A 342 4.07 53.29 -10.73
CA ARG A 342 3.59 54.47 -9.98
C ARG A 342 4.50 55.67 -10.18
N GLN A 343 5.82 55.49 -10.05
CA GLN A 343 6.80 56.56 -10.30
C GLN A 343 6.73 57.09 -11.73
N LYS A 344 6.51 56.20 -12.72
CA LYS A 344 6.35 56.59 -14.13
C LYS A 344 5.06 57.37 -14.37
N GLU A 345 3.97 56.98 -13.74
CA GLU A 345 2.68 57.68 -13.82
C GLU A 345 2.76 59.06 -13.17
N GLU A 346 3.40 59.14 -12.00
CA GLU A 346 3.65 60.42 -11.31
C GLU A 346 4.53 61.34 -12.16
N LEU A 347 5.63 60.83 -12.73
CA LEU A 347 6.50 61.61 -13.61
C LEU A 347 5.74 62.10 -14.85
N LYS A 348 4.89 61.26 -15.46
CA LYS A 348 4.03 61.66 -16.59
C LYS A 348 3.09 62.78 -16.19
N TYR A 349 2.47 62.68 -15.02
CA TYR A 349 1.58 63.71 -14.48
C TYR A 349 2.34 65.02 -14.27
N GLN A 350 3.49 64.98 -13.59
CA GLN A 350 4.35 66.15 -13.36
C GLN A 350 4.78 66.81 -14.67
N VAL A 351 5.18 66.03 -15.68
CA VAL A 351 5.52 66.54 -17.02
C VAL A 351 4.32 67.17 -17.71
N CYS A 352 3.13 66.58 -17.59
CA CYS A 352 1.89 67.14 -18.15
C CYS A 352 1.56 68.50 -17.53
N VAL A 353 1.60 68.59 -16.19
CA VAL A 353 1.36 69.82 -15.44
C VAL A 353 2.39 70.90 -15.81
N ARG A 354 3.69 70.57 -15.82
CA ARG A 354 4.76 71.50 -16.24
C ARG A 354 4.54 71.99 -17.67
N ARG A 355 4.16 71.11 -18.60
CA ARG A 355 3.84 71.50 -19.98
C ARG A 355 2.62 72.42 -20.04
N GLN A 356 1.58 72.16 -19.25
CA GLN A 356 0.38 72.99 -19.21
C GLN A 356 0.69 74.37 -18.64
N GLN A 357 1.46 74.46 -17.56
CA GLN A 357 1.92 75.71 -16.97
C GLN A 357 2.83 76.49 -17.94
N ALA A 358 3.76 75.80 -18.62
CA ALA A 358 4.61 76.41 -19.64
C ALA A 358 3.78 76.96 -20.82
N ARG A 359 2.77 76.22 -21.29
CA ARG A 359 1.84 76.72 -22.30
C ARG A 359 1.08 77.94 -21.79
N ARG A 360 0.46 77.88 -20.61
CA ARG A 360 -0.31 79.01 -20.06
C ARG A 360 0.56 80.26 -19.94
N SER A 361 1.76 80.14 -19.36
CA SER A 361 2.69 81.25 -19.23
C SER A 361 3.16 81.79 -20.59
N PHE A 362 3.40 80.92 -21.58
CA PHE A 362 3.70 81.34 -22.96
C PHE A 362 2.56 82.15 -23.57
N HIS A 363 1.32 81.64 -23.52
CA HIS A 363 0.15 82.35 -24.06
C HIS A 363 -0.09 83.68 -23.33
N GLN A 364 0.09 83.72 -22.01
CA GLN A 364 0.00 84.97 -21.24
C GLN A 364 1.05 85.99 -21.68
N ARG A 365 2.31 85.59 -21.87
CA ARG A 365 3.37 86.48 -22.38
C ARG A 365 3.05 86.97 -23.80
N GLN A 366 2.57 86.07 -24.67
CA GLN A 366 2.18 86.41 -26.03
C GLN A 366 1.03 87.42 -26.06
N LEU A 367 0.00 87.23 -25.23
CA LEU A 367 -1.11 88.17 -25.10
C LEU A 367 -0.63 89.55 -24.63
N ARG A 368 0.23 89.60 -23.60
CA ARG A 368 0.80 90.87 -23.11
C ARG A 368 1.60 91.59 -24.21
N LEU A 369 2.40 90.87 -24.99
CA LEU A 369 3.15 91.47 -26.09
C LEU A 369 2.22 92.01 -27.19
N LEU A 370 1.17 91.25 -27.56
CA LEU A 370 0.18 91.69 -28.54
C LEU A 370 -0.61 92.91 -28.09
N GLN A 371 -0.86 93.06 -26.78
CA GLN A 371 -1.50 94.26 -26.21
C GLN A 371 -0.62 95.52 -26.29
N LEU A 372 0.71 95.37 -26.29
CA LEU A 372 1.66 96.49 -26.36
C LEU A 372 2.05 96.88 -27.79
N LEU A 373 1.80 96.01 -28.77
CA LEU A 373 2.19 96.21 -30.17
C LEU A 373 1.19 97.13 -30.91
N PRO A 374 1.67 98.06 -31.76
CA PRO A 374 0.80 98.80 -32.67
C PRO A 374 0.04 97.87 -33.63
N PRO A 375 -1.23 98.15 -33.98
CA PRO A 375 -2.06 97.28 -34.83
C PRO A 375 -1.40 96.92 -36.18
N GLU A 376 -0.67 97.85 -36.79
CA GLU A 376 0.03 97.67 -38.06
C GLU A 376 1.17 96.64 -38.00
N GLN A 377 1.75 96.43 -36.81
CA GLN A 377 2.89 95.53 -36.61
C GLN A 377 2.48 94.11 -36.17
N VAL A 378 1.21 93.90 -35.82
CA VAL A 378 0.70 92.59 -35.36
C VAL A 378 0.83 91.52 -36.45
N GLN A 379 0.43 91.84 -37.69
CA GLN A 379 0.41 90.86 -38.78
C GLN A 379 1.82 90.42 -39.23
N PRO A 380 2.80 91.33 -39.46
CA PRO A 380 4.19 90.93 -39.72
C PRO A 380 4.80 90.07 -38.61
N TYR A 381 4.50 90.39 -37.35
CA TYR A 381 4.99 89.61 -36.20
C TYR A 381 4.41 88.19 -36.17
N LEU A 382 3.11 88.01 -36.46
CA LEU A 382 2.50 86.69 -36.52
C LEU A 382 3.06 85.84 -37.66
N GLU A 383 3.34 86.43 -38.83
CA GLU A 383 3.99 85.73 -39.95
C GLU A 383 5.41 85.29 -39.62
N GLU A 384 6.19 86.14 -38.95
CA GLU A 384 7.53 85.78 -38.47
C GLU A 384 7.47 84.65 -37.43
N CYS A 385 6.47 84.66 -36.54
CA CYS A 385 6.22 83.58 -35.60
C CYS A 385 5.90 82.25 -36.32
N LYS A 386 5.08 82.28 -37.38
CA LYS A 386 4.79 81.10 -38.22
C LYS A 386 6.04 80.57 -38.89
N ARG A 387 6.88 81.44 -39.46
CA ARG A 387 8.16 81.05 -40.09
C ARG A 387 9.10 80.37 -39.10
N ARG A 388 9.30 80.97 -37.92
CA ARG A 388 10.14 80.38 -36.85
C ARG A 388 9.60 79.04 -36.37
N ALA A 389 8.28 78.93 -36.19
CA ALA A 389 7.64 77.68 -35.82
C ALA A 389 7.85 76.59 -36.89
N ALA A 390 7.72 76.94 -38.17
CA ALA A 390 7.97 76.02 -39.29
C ALA A 390 9.40 75.48 -39.27
N ILE A 391 10.40 76.34 -39.06
CA ILE A 391 11.82 75.95 -38.96
C ILE A 391 12.01 74.94 -37.81
N VAL A 392 11.45 75.23 -36.63
CA VAL A 392 11.54 74.34 -35.47
C VAL A 392 10.90 72.99 -35.78
N ILE A 393 9.66 72.96 -36.28
CA ILE A 393 8.94 71.73 -36.63
C ILE A 393 9.74 70.90 -37.65
N GLN A 394 10.24 71.54 -38.71
CA GLN A 394 11.03 70.87 -39.74
C GLN A 394 12.34 70.29 -39.17
N SER A 395 13.04 71.02 -38.29
CA SER A 395 14.26 70.53 -37.64
C SER A 395 14.00 69.30 -36.76
N PHE A 396 12.92 69.31 -35.97
CA PHE A 396 12.51 68.18 -35.14
C PHE A 396 12.13 66.96 -35.99
N TRP A 397 11.43 67.17 -37.10
CA TRP A 397 11.06 66.11 -38.04
C TRP A 397 12.29 65.46 -38.69
N ARG A 398 13.23 66.27 -39.18
CA ARG A 398 14.51 65.78 -39.73
C ARG A 398 15.24 64.92 -38.69
N GLY A 399 15.34 65.40 -37.45
CA GLY A 399 15.96 64.65 -36.35
C GLY A 399 15.22 63.35 -36.00
N PHE A 400 13.88 63.35 -35.99
CA PHE A 400 13.09 62.15 -35.76
C PHE A 400 13.31 61.11 -36.86
N ARG A 401 13.35 61.53 -38.12
CA ARG A 401 13.59 60.67 -39.27
C ARG A 401 14.94 59.95 -39.16
N GLU A 402 16.01 60.69 -38.85
CA GLU A 402 17.35 60.09 -38.71
C GLU A 402 17.45 59.15 -37.51
N ARG A 403 16.87 59.49 -36.35
CA ARG A 403 16.81 58.57 -35.20
C ARG A 403 16.05 57.29 -35.53
N ARG A 404 14.95 57.38 -36.29
CA ARG A 404 14.18 56.21 -36.73
C ARG A 404 14.98 55.34 -37.69
N ARG A 405 15.70 55.94 -38.64
CA ARG A 405 16.63 55.25 -39.54
C ARG A 405 17.70 54.51 -38.75
N TYR A 406 18.41 55.21 -37.86
CA TYR A 406 19.45 54.61 -37.01
C TYR A 406 18.92 53.44 -36.17
N LYS A 407 17.76 53.60 -35.53
CA LYS A 407 17.14 52.53 -34.74
C LYS A 407 16.72 51.32 -35.59
N ASN A 408 16.35 51.53 -36.84
CA ASN A 408 16.06 50.45 -37.76
C ASN A 408 17.35 49.75 -38.20
N THR A 409 18.38 50.50 -38.61
CA THR A 409 19.70 49.95 -38.98
C THR A 409 20.31 49.15 -37.84
N LEU A 410 20.32 49.69 -36.62
CA LEU A 410 20.83 49.00 -35.43
C LEU A 410 20.05 47.71 -35.15
N ARG A 411 18.71 47.74 -35.28
CA ARG A 411 17.88 46.52 -35.13
C ARG A 411 18.19 45.48 -36.21
N HIS A 412 18.39 45.89 -37.45
CA HIS A 412 18.77 44.98 -38.53
C HIS A 412 20.17 44.39 -38.30
N ALA A 413 21.14 45.19 -37.88
CA ALA A 413 22.49 44.75 -37.57
C ALA A 413 22.52 43.75 -36.39
N LEU A 414 21.77 44.03 -35.32
CA LEU A 414 21.65 43.10 -34.19
C LEU A 414 21.01 41.77 -34.61
N ARG A 415 19.91 41.82 -35.39
CA ARG A 415 19.28 40.60 -35.93
C ARG A 415 20.22 39.81 -36.84
N GLN A 416 21.00 40.48 -37.69
CA GLN A 416 21.98 39.81 -38.55
C GLN A 416 23.07 39.13 -37.72
N LYS A 417 23.58 39.78 -36.66
CA LYS A 417 24.52 39.16 -35.72
C LYS A 417 23.93 37.94 -35.02
N ASP A 418 22.70 38.04 -34.51
CA ASP A 418 22.02 36.91 -33.86
C ASP A 418 21.88 35.71 -34.81
N ILE A 419 21.50 35.95 -36.07
CA ILE A 419 21.39 34.92 -37.11
C ILE A 419 22.76 34.29 -37.39
N GLN A 420 23.82 35.11 -37.53
CA GLN A 420 25.19 34.63 -37.74
C GLN A 420 25.66 33.76 -36.57
N GLU A 421 25.43 34.19 -35.33
CA GLU A 421 25.79 33.41 -34.14
C GLU A 421 25.01 32.10 -34.08
N GLN A 422 23.72 32.12 -34.42
CA GLN A 422 22.90 30.91 -34.42
C GLN A 422 23.34 29.93 -35.52
N ALA A 423 23.67 30.43 -36.71
CA ALA A 423 24.24 29.63 -37.78
C ALA A 423 25.59 29.01 -37.37
N ALA A 424 26.48 29.81 -36.76
CA ALA A 424 27.77 29.34 -36.25
C ALA A 424 27.59 28.24 -35.18
N ARG A 425 26.69 28.44 -34.21
CA ARG A 425 26.38 27.42 -33.18
C ARG A 425 25.83 26.14 -33.81
N THR A 426 25.03 26.26 -34.86
CA THR A 426 24.45 25.11 -35.57
C THR A 426 25.55 24.32 -36.30
N LEU A 427 26.43 25.01 -37.04
CA LEU A 427 27.60 24.40 -37.69
C LEU A 427 28.55 23.75 -36.68
N GLN A 428 28.90 24.45 -35.60
CA GLN A 428 29.77 23.93 -34.54
C GLN A 428 29.19 22.65 -33.91
N ARG A 429 27.87 22.61 -33.66
CA ARG A 429 27.20 21.41 -33.15
C ARG A 429 27.21 20.27 -34.18
N ALA A 430 26.97 20.57 -35.45
CA ALA A 430 27.01 19.57 -36.51
C ALA A 430 28.41 18.96 -36.67
N VAL A 431 29.47 19.80 -36.65
CA VAL A 431 30.86 19.35 -36.69
C VAL A 431 31.22 18.54 -35.45
N ARG A 432 30.83 18.97 -34.24
CA ARG A 432 31.07 18.18 -33.02
C ARG A 432 30.41 16.81 -33.10
N ARG A 433 29.14 16.73 -33.53
CA ARG A 433 28.45 15.44 -33.75
C ARG A 433 29.12 14.60 -34.82
N PHE A 434 29.61 15.21 -35.90
CA PHE A 434 30.37 14.51 -36.94
C PHE A 434 31.68 13.95 -36.38
N LEU A 435 32.43 14.73 -35.58
CA LEU A 435 33.65 14.30 -34.92
C LEU A 435 33.38 13.21 -33.87
N GLU A 436 32.31 13.32 -33.08
CA GLU A 436 31.85 12.28 -32.14
C GLU A 436 31.48 10.99 -32.87
N LYS A 437 30.85 11.06 -34.05
CA LYS A 437 30.59 9.89 -34.91
C LYS A 437 31.86 9.31 -35.53
N ARG A 438 32.89 10.13 -35.76
CA ARG A 438 34.20 9.71 -36.29
C ARG A 438 35.15 9.21 -35.20
N ALA A 439 34.97 9.63 -33.95
CA ALA A 439 35.75 9.19 -32.80
C ALA A 439 35.74 7.66 -32.60
N PRO A 440 34.62 6.91 -32.72
CA PRO A 440 34.64 5.45 -32.67
C PRO A 440 35.33 4.79 -33.87
N ALA A 441 35.50 5.49 -35.00
CA ALA A 441 36.30 5.04 -36.15
C ALA A 441 37.80 5.40 -36.02
N LYS A 442 38.16 6.27 -35.07
CA LYS A 442 39.53 6.68 -34.72
C LYS A 442 39.96 6.20 -33.34
N VAL A 443 39.24 5.27 -32.72
CA VAL A 443 39.78 4.51 -31.59
C VAL A 443 40.91 3.67 -32.18
N PRO A 444 42.17 3.83 -31.75
CA PRO A 444 43.24 2.94 -32.17
C PRO A 444 42.88 1.57 -31.61
N PHE A 445 42.43 0.67 -32.49
CA PHE A 445 42.66 -0.74 -32.28
C PHE A 445 44.17 -0.88 -32.05
N LEU A 446 44.56 -1.14 -30.80
CA LEU A 446 45.85 -1.76 -30.52
C LEU A 446 45.81 -3.12 -31.21
N VAL A 447 46.24 -3.16 -32.47
CA VAL A 447 46.68 -4.39 -33.13
C VAL A 447 48.16 -4.22 -33.45
N PRO A 448 48.99 -5.22 -33.12
CA PRO A 448 50.44 -5.17 -33.34
C PRO A 448 50.78 -4.97 -34.82
N LEU A 449 51.94 -4.37 -35.01
CA LEU A 449 52.74 -4.26 -36.23
C LEU A 449 52.27 -5.06 -37.46
N TRP A 450 52.08 -4.29 -38.53
CA TRP A 450 52.13 -4.58 -39.96
C TRP A 450 53.21 -5.58 -40.41
N ILE A 451 53.07 -6.87 -40.07
CA ILE A 451 53.86 -7.96 -40.65
C ILE A 451 52.91 -9.11 -40.98
N GLY A 452 52.66 -9.32 -42.28
CA GLY A 452 52.08 -10.54 -42.84
C GLY A 452 50.57 -10.73 -42.67
N GLN A 453 49.76 -10.04 -43.48
CA GLN A 453 48.43 -10.58 -43.80
C GLN A 453 48.56 -11.53 -44.99
N GLU A 454 48.18 -12.80 -44.78
CA GLU A 454 48.02 -13.78 -45.86
C GLU A 454 46.96 -13.26 -46.86
N GLY A 455 47.35 -13.16 -48.13
CA GLY A 455 46.45 -12.77 -49.23
C GLY A 455 46.70 -11.38 -49.85
N LEU A 456 47.59 -10.56 -49.29
CA LEU A 456 48.09 -9.32 -49.90
C LEU A 456 49.50 -9.52 -50.48
N THR A 457 49.65 -10.58 -51.27
CA THR A 457 50.82 -10.75 -52.16
C THR A 457 50.89 -9.59 -53.16
N ASP A 458 52.10 -9.24 -53.61
CA ASP A 458 52.28 -8.16 -54.60
C ASP A 458 51.48 -8.39 -55.88
N SER A 459 51.22 -9.65 -56.23
CA SER A 459 50.31 -10.03 -57.32
C SER A 459 48.86 -9.59 -57.05
N ARG A 460 48.34 -9.80 -55.84
CA ARG A 460 46.98 -9.40 -55.47
C ARG A 460 46.86 -7.88 -55.34
N ARG A 461 47.94 -7.21 -54.91
CA ARG A 461 48.02 -5.74 -54.91
C ARG A 461 47.94 -5.20 -56.33
N ALA A 462 48.66 -5.79 -57.28
CA ALA A 462 48.61 -5.40 -58.68
C ALA A 462 47.22 -5.65 -59.30
N GLU A 463 46.57 -6.78 -59.00
CA GLU A 463 45.19 -7.04 -59.45
C GLU A 463 44.18 -6.02 -58.91
N LEU A 464 44.26 -5.68 -57.63
CA LEU A 464 43.38 -4.68 -57.02
C LEU A 464 43.64 -3.28 -57.59
N GLN A 465 44.90 -2.94 -57.83
CA GLN A 465 45.27 -1.69 -58.51
C GLN A 465 44.68 -1.66 -59.92
N GLN A 466 44.76 -2.77 -60.66
CA GLN A 466 44.19 -2.88 -61.99
C GLN A 466 42.66 -2.80 -61.99
N GLN A 467 41.98 -3.33 -60.96
CA GLN A 467 40.53 -3.18 -60.78
C GLN A 467 40.13 -1.73 -60.50
N VAL A 468 40.90 -1.01 -59.70
CA VAL A 468 40.67 0.41 -59.43
C VAL A 468 40.90 1.26 -60.69
N ASP A 469 41.99 1.01 -61.42
CA ASP A 469 42.31 1.73 -62.66
C ASP A 469 41.24 1.47 -63.74
N ASN A 470 40.74 0.22 -63.85
CA ASN A 470 39.62 -0.12 -64.73
C ASN A 470 38.32 0.55 -64.31
N TYR A 471 38.06 0.68 -63.01
CA TYR A 471 36.87 1.37 -62.52
C TYR A 471 36.91 2.88 -62.83
N ILE A 472 38.07 3.50 -62.66
CA ILE A 472 38.32 4.92 -62.95
C ILE A 472 38.24 5.20 -64.46
N SER A 473 38.73 4.28 -65.31
CA SER A 473 38.65 4.45 -66.77
C SER A 473 37.21 4.40 -67.27
N VAL A 474 36.36 3.55 -66.68
CA VAL A 474 34.93 3.45 -66.98
C VAL A 474 34.15 4.65 -66.42
N HIS A 475 34.58 5.21 -65.29
CA HIS A 475 33.90 6.32 -64.60
C HIS A 475 34.75 7.60 -64.59
N ARG A 476 35.12 8.08 -65.78
CA ARG A 476 35.93 9.29 -65.92
C ARG A 476 35.15 10.51 -65.43
N SER A 477 35.71 11.24 -64.47
CA SER A 477 35.16 12.50 -63.96
C SER A 477 34.97 13.50 -65.11
N SER A 478 33.76 14.06 -65.25
CA SER A 478 33.47 15.08 -66.26
C SER A 478 33.90 16.49 -65.85
N ARG A 479 34.30 16.69 -64.59
CA ARG A 479 34.56 18.02 -64.01
C ARG A 479 36.03 18.41 -63.94
N VAL A 480 36.93 17.44 -63.91
CA VAL A 480 38.37 17.67 -63.76
C VAL A 480 39.09 16.61 -64.58
N SER A 481 40.01 17.04 -65.44
CA SER A 481 40.83 16.11 -66.21
C SER A 481 41.89 15.47 -65.29
N PRO A 482 42.32 14.23 -65.55
CA PRO A 482 43.37 13.59 -64.75
C PRO A 482 44.68 14.39 -64.76
N GLU A 483 44.97 15.10 -65.85
CA GLU A 483 46.15 15.96 -66.00
C GLU A 483 46.07 17.20 -65.11
N GLU A 484 44.89 17.82 -65.00
CA GLU A 484 44.65 18.93 -64.06
C GLU A 484 44.79 18.48 -62.60
N CYS A 485 44.32 17.26 -62.27
CA CYS A 485 44.50 16.69 -60.94
C CYS A 485 45.97 16.45 -60.60
N VAL A 486 46.78 15.96 -61.55
CA VAL A 486 48.22 15.76 -61.35
C VAL A 486 48.94 17.10 -61.19
N SER A 487 48.59 18.10 -61.99
CA SER A 487 49.13 19.47 -61.87
C SER A 487 48.80 20.10 -60.52
N LEU A 488 47.53 19.99 -60.06
CA LEU A 488 47.10 20.46 -58.73
C LEU A 488 47.82 19.72 -57.60
N HIS A 489 48.06 18.42 -57.76
CA HIS A 489 48.80 17.66 -56.76
C HIS A 489 50.26 18.12 -56.66
N GLN A 490 50.90 18.42 -57.79
CA GLN A 490 52.27 18.94 -57.83
C GLN A 490 52.36 20.37 -57.29
N GLU A 491 51.39 21.25 -57.58
CA GLU A 491 51.34 22.61 -57.03
C GLU A 491 51.17 22.64 -55.50
N VAL A 492 50.48 21.65 -54.91
CA VAL A 492 50.25 21.57 -53.46
C VAL A 492 51.42 20.90 -52.72
N GLN A 493 52.31 20.20 -53.44
CA GLN A 493 53.50 19.57 -52.86
C GLN A 493 54.78 20.43 -52.95
N LEU A 494 54.76 21.52 -53.72
CA LEU A 494 55.73 22.62 -53.65
C LEU A 494 55.35 23.59 -52.52
#